data_AF-A0A067LJZ6-F1
#
_entry.id   AF-A0A067LJZ6-F1
#
_cell.length_a   1.000
_cell.length_b   1.000
_cell.length_c   1.000
_cell.angle_alpha   90.00
_cell.angle_beta   90.00
_cell.angle_gamma   90.00
#
_symmetry.space_group_name_H-M   'P 1'
#
loop_
_entity.id
_entity.type
_entity.pdbx_description
1 polymer ?
#
loop_
_entity_poly.entity_id
_entity_poly.type
_entity_poly.pdbx_seq_one_letter_code
_entity_poly.pdbx_strand_id
1 'polypeptide(L)'
;MTDYEEKLIKLPEPSLEQLVDGTEFMMCMTEASTESEWLKKISKVEDFLGIGDETSKLVQEQKAKACILQSVLAAEDAEEAERKVLKVKPVEEKVETTQEEEEGADADEVIQAIKDTCNECIE
;
A
#
# COMPACT_ATOMS: atom_id res chain seq x y z
N MET A 1 -39.38 25.46 -0.28
CA MET A 1 -39.11 25.33 -1.73
C MET A 1 -38.36 26.58 -2.19
N THR A 2 -37.13 26.82 -1.72
CA THR A 2 -36.39 28.06 -2.08
C THR A 2 -34.86 28.02 -1.88
N ASP A 3 -34.24 26.98 -1.30
CA ASP A 3 -32.77 26.96 -1.18
C ASP A 3 -32.08 26.80 -2.55
N TYR A 4 -32.68 26.00 -3.45
CA TYR A 4 -32.16 25.78 -4.79
C TYR A 4 -32.27 27.02 -5.70
N GLU A 5 -33.37 27.76 -5.59
CA GLU A 5 -33.60 29.01 -6.33
C GLU A 5 -32.60 30.09 -5.90
N GLU A 6 -32.33 30.24 -4.59
CA GLU A 6 -31.39 31.25 -4.10
C GLU A 6 -29.92 30.95 -4.49
N LYS A 7 -29.57 29.68 -4.66
CA LYS A 7 -28.25 29.24 -5.13
C LYS A 7 -28.02 29.49 -6.62
N LEU A 8 -29.06 29.37 -7.46
CA LEU A 8 -28.95 29.65 -8.89
C LEU A 8 -28.69 31.14 -9.16
N ILE A 9 -29.22 32.04 -8.32
CA ILE A 9 -29.03 33.50 -8.45
C ILE A 9 -27.59 33.93 -8.09
N LYS A 10 -26.84 33.10 -7.35
CA LYS A 10 -25.46 33.38 -6.90
C LYS A 10 -24.39 32.78 -7.82
N LEU A 11 -24.76 32.13 -8.92
CA LEU A 11 -23.76 31.64 -9.86
C LEU A 11 -23.11 32.84 -10.58
N PRO A 12 -21.77 32.91 -10.61
CA PRO A 12 -21.08 33.92 -11.41
C PRO A 12 -21.54 33.80 -12.86
N GLU A 13 -21.82 34.92 -13.52
CA GLU A 13 -22.06 34.90 -14.96
C GLU A 13 -20.81 34.32 -15.65
N PRO A 14 -20.97 33.31 -16.53
CA PRO A 14 -19.85 32.79 -17.28
C PRO A 14 -19.27 33.91 -18.15
N SER A 15 -17.94 33.95 -18.26
CA SER A 15 -17.30 34.87 -19.20
C SER A 15 -17.69 34.54 -20.65
N LEU A 16 -17.59 35.53 -21.53
CA LEU A 16 -17.88 35.35 -22.96
C LEU A 16 -17.01 34.22 -23.56
N GLU A 17 -15.73 34.15 -23.19
CA GLU A 17 -14.82 33.08 -23.61
C GLU A 17 -15.31 31.70 -23.15
N GLN A 18 -15.73 31.56 -21.89
CA GLN A 18 -16.30 30.30 -21.39
C GLN A 18 -17.61 29.92 -22.10
N LEU A 19 -18.43 30.90 -22.46
CA LEU A 19 -19.68 30.67 -23.20
C LEU A 19 -19.42 30.23 -24.65
N VAL A 20 -18.43 30.85 -25.30
CA VAL A 20 -18.01 30.49 -26.67
C VAL A 20 -17.37 29.11 -26.69
N ASP A 21 -16.44 28.82 -25.77
CA ASP A 21 -15.79 27.51 -25.64
C ASP A 21 -16.82 26.40 -25.37
N GLY A 22 -17.79 26.65 -24.48
CA GLY A 22 -18.86 25.70 -24.20
C GLY A 22 -19.77 25.46 -25.40
N THR A 23 -20.04 26.49 -26.19
CA THR A 23 -20.86 26.38 -27.41
C THR A 23 -20.12 25.64 -28.52
N GLU A 24 -18.83 25.93 -28.73
CA GLU A 24 -17.98 25.22 -29.69
C GLU A 24 -17.82 23.75 -29.31
N PHE A 25 -17.68 23.46 -28.01
CA PHE A 25 -17.65 22.10 -27.49
C PHE A 25 -18.94 21.33 -27.79
N MET A 26 -20.12 21.91 -27.50
CA MET A 26 -21.41 21.28 -27.80
C MET A 26 -21.64 21.08 -29.30
N MET A 27 -21.24 22.05 -30.12
CA MET A 27 -21.31 21.96 -31.58
C MET A 27 -20.42 20.82 -32.09
N CYS A 28 -19.19 20.71 -31.60
CA CYS A 28 -18.25 19.64 -31.93
C CYS A 28 -18.82 18.25 -31.60
N MET A 29 -19.55 18.11 -30.48
CA MET A 29 -20.18 16.84 -30.08
C MET A 29 -21.45 16.50 -30.86
N THR A 30 -22.13 17.48 -31.45
CA THR A 30 -23.40 17.28 -32.17
C THR A 30 -23.18 17.05 -33.67
N GLU A 31 -22.00 17.38 -34.18
CA GLU A 31 -21.63 17.20 -35.58
C GLU A 31 -21.50 15.72 -35.96
N ALA A 32 -22.13 15.34 -37.08
CA ALA A 32 -22.03 14.00 -37.64
C ALA A 32 -20.57 13.69 -37.97
N SER A 33 -20.03 12.65 -37.32
CA SER A 33 -18.62 12.26 -37.40
C SER A 33 -18.53 10.81 -37.87
N THR A 34 -17.42 10.45 -38.51
CA THR A 34 -17.10 9.02 -38.69
C THR A 34 -16.81 8.36 -37.33
N GLU A 35 -16.92 7.03 -37.24
CA GLU A 35 -16.67 6.29 -35.99
C GLU A 35 -15.29 6.59 -35.38
N SER A 36 -14.26 6.72 -36.22
CA SER A 36 -12.91 7.07 -35.77
C SER A 36 -12.81 8.50 -35.25
N GLU A 37 -13.49 9.46 -35.87
CA GLU A 37 -13.53 10.86 -35.41
C GLU A 37 -14.35 11.00 -34.12
N TRP A 38 -15.40 10.20 -33.98
CA TRP A 38 -16.21 10.12 -32.77
C TRP A 38 -15.40 9.61 -31.58
N LEU A 39 -14.63 8.52 -31.77
CA LEU A 39 -13.71 8.01 -30.75
C LEU A 39 -12.66 9.03 -30.35
N LYS A 40 -12.13 9.80 -31.32
CA LYS A 40 -11.19 10.89 -31.04
C LYS A 40 -11.84 12.04 -30.25
N LYS A 41 -13.10 12.39 -30.55
CA LYS A 41 -13.88 13.38 -29.79
C LYS A 41 -14.11 12.89 -28.35
N ILE A 42 -14.50 11.63 -28.16
CA ILE A 42 -14.67 11.01 -26.83
C ILE A 42 -13.35 11.05 -26.03
N SER A 43 -12.23 10.65 -26.62
CA SER A 43 -10.93 10.67 -25.94
C SER A 43 -10.55 12.09 -25.47
N LYS A 44 -10.80 13.12 -26.28
CA LYS A 44 -10.58 14.53 -25.86
C LYS A 44 -11.47 14.95 -24.69
N VAL A 45 -12.69 14.41 -24.59
CA VAL A 45 -13.61 14.65 -23.47
C VAL A 45 -13.13 13.92 -22.22
N GLU A 46 -12.67 12.68 -22.34
CA GLU A 46 -12.10 11.91 -21.23
C GLU A 46 -10.85 12.58 -20.66
N ASP A 47 -10.00 13.14 -21.52
CA ASP A 47 -8.83 13.93 -21.12
C ASP A 47 -9.23 15.23 -20.41
N PHE A 48 -10.23 15.96 -20.94
CA PHE A 48 -10.73 17.20 -20.33
C PHE A 48 -11.36 16.99 -18.95
N LEU A 49 -12.09 15.88 -18.78
CA LEU A 49 -12.69 15.49 -17.52
C LEU A 49 -11.68 14.82 -16.57
N GLY A 50 -10.45 14.54 -17.02
CA GLY A 50 -9.43 13.83 -16.26
C GLY A 50 -9.75 12.35 -16.01
N ILE A 51 -10.73 11.80 -16.73
CA ILE A 51 -11.21 10.41 -16.60
C ILE A 51 -10.27 9.45 -17.34
N GLY A 52 -9.64 9.89 -18.42
CA GLY A 52 -8.70 9.09 -19.22
C GLY A 52 -7.47 8.60 -18.42
N ASP A 53 -7.10 9.31 -17.35
CA ASP A 53 -5.89 9.06 -16.58
C ASP A 53 -6.15 8.25 -15.29
N GLU A 54 -7.40 7.96 -14.96
CA GLU A 54 -7.77 7.25 -13.72
C GLU A 54 -7.29 5.79 -13.73
N THR A 55 -7.34 5.14 -14.90
CA THR A 55 -6.79 3.79 -15.07
C THR A 55 -5.25 3.79 -14.98
N SER A 56 -4.61 4.81 -15.56
CA SER A 56 -3.15 5.03 -15.47
C SER A 56 -2.71 5.23 -14.02
N LYS A 57 -3.47 6.01 -13.25
CA LYS A 57 -3.24 6.24 -11.82
C LYS A 57 -3.30 4.95 -11.00
N LEU A 58 -4.32 4.11 -11.20
CA LEU A 58 -4.45 2.82 -10.51
C LEU A 58 -3.30 1.85 -10.86
N VAL A 59 -2.89 1.81 -12.12
CA VAL A 59 -1.75 0.98 -12.56
C VAL A 59 -0.44 1.46 -11.95
N GLN A 60 -0.18 2.77 -11.90
CA GLN A 60 1.00 3.34 -11.25
C GLN A 60 0.98 3.09 -9.75
N GLU A 61 -0.18 3.18 -9.10
CA GLU A 61 -0.35 2.88 -7.68
C GLU A 61 -0.04 1.41 -7.36
N GLN A 62 -0.58 0.47 -8.15
CA GLN A 62 -0.26 -0.96 -8.00
C GLN A 62 1.22 -1.25 -8.25
N LYS A 63 1.81 -0.61 -9.26
CA LYS A 63 3.25 -0.72 -9.55
C LYS A 63 4.11 -0.20 -8.40
N ALA A 64 3.73 0.93 -7.79
CA ALA A 64 4.42 1.48 -6.63
C ALA A 64 4.32 0.53 -5.42
N LYS A 65 3.13 -0.01 -5.14
CA LYS A 65 2.91 -0.99 -4.07
C LYS A 65 3.76 -2.25 -4.27
N ALA A 66 3.80 -2.78 -5.48
CA ALA A 66 4.62 -3.95 -5.83
C ALA A 66 6.12 -3.65 -5.64
N CYS A 67 6.59 -2.47 -6.04
CA CYS A 67 7.98 -2.06 -5.88
C CYS A 67 8.39 -1.93 -4.40
N ILE A 68 7.50 -1.36 -3.56
CA ILE A 68 7.72 -1.26 -2.12
C ILE A 68 7.78 -2.66 -1.49
N LEU A 69 6.84 -3.54 -1.81
CA LEU A 69 6.84 -4.93 -1.32
C LEU A 69 8.11 -5.69 -1.71
N GLN A 70 8.55 -5.56 -2.97
CA GLN A 70 9.79 -6.17 -3.44
C GLN A 70 11.01 -5.64 -2.68
N SER A 71 11.04 -4.34 -2.39
CA SER A 71 12.15 -3.72 -1.65
C SER A 71 12.20 -4.18 -0.19
N VAL A 72 11.02 -4.34 0.46
CA VAL A 72 10.91 -4.84 1.83
C VAL A 72 11.39 -6.29 1.92
N LEU A 73 10.93 -7.16 1.01
CA LEU A 73 11.38 -8.56 0.97
C LEU A 73 12.89 -8.68 0.73
N ALA A 74 13.43 -7.90 -0.21
CA ALA A 74 14.86 -7.91 -0.49
C ALA A 74 15.70 -7.41 0.71
N ALA A 75 15.18 -6.47 1.51
CA ALA A 75 15.84 -5.99 2.72
C ALA A 75 15.78 -7.02 3.87
N GLU A 76 14.64 -7.71 4.03
CA GLU A 76 14.47 -8.79 5.03
C GLU A 76 15.42 -9.96 4.74
N ASP A 77 15.52 -10.40 3.47
CA ASP A 77 16.44 -11.46 3.05
C ASP A 77 17.90 -11.09 3.32
N ALA A 78 18.27 -9.82 3.12
CA ALA A 78 19.62 -9.32 3.40
C ALA A 78 19.93 -9.31 4.91
N GLU A 79 18.98 -8.85 5.74
CA GLU A 79 19.12 -8.87 7.21
C GLU A 79 19.26 -10.31 7.73
N GLU A 80 18.44 -11.24 7.22
CA GLU A 80 18.52 -12.65 7.60
C GLU A 80 19.86 -13.28 7.19
N ALA A 81 20.38 -12.96 6.00
CA ALA A 81 21.69 -13.39 5.55
C ALA A 81 22.81 -12.84 6.44
N GLU A 82 22.75 -11.56 6.83
CA GLU A 82 23.71 -10.96 7.76
C GLU A 82 23.65 -11.62 9.14
N ARG A 83 22.46 -11.86 9.68
CA ARG A 83 22.27 -12.56 10.96
C ARG A 83 22.83 -13.99 10.94
N LYS A 84 22.70 -14.70 9.82
CA LYS A 84 23.28 -16.04 9.61
C LYS A 84 24.81 -15.97 9.54
N VAL A 85 25.39 -15.01 8.82
CA VAL A 85 26.85 -14.81 8.77
C VAL A 85 27.41 -14.45 10.16
N LEU A 86 26.72 -13.59 10.91
CA LEU A 86 27.14 -13.18 12.25
C LEU A 86 27.08 -14.32 13.26
N LYS A 87 26.18 -15.30 13.08
CA LYS A 87 26.11 -16.54 13.88
C LYS A 87 27.15 -17.60 13.52
N VAL A 88 27.75 -17.55 12.33
CA VAL A 88 28.86 -18.45 11.94
C VAL A 88 30.21 -17.90 12.43
N LYS A 89 30.34 -16.59 12.61
CA LYS A 89 31.57 -15.93 13.09
C LYS A 89 31.95 -16.04 14.59
N PRO A 90 31.12 -16.46 15.57
CA PRO A 90 31.54 -16.56 16.96
C PRO A 90 32.18 -17.93 17.29
N VAL A 91 32.37 -18.81 16.31
CA VAL A 91 32.95 -20.16 16.52
C VAL A 91 34.49 -20.20 16.37
N GLU A 92 35.11 -19.20 15.75
CA GLU A 92 36.58 -19.16 15.60
C GLU A 92 37.32 -18.35 16.68
N GLU A 93 36.62 -17.61 17.55
CA GLU A 93 37.22 -16.82 18.64
C GLU A 93 36.81 -17.31 20.03
N LYS A 94 36.74 -18.64 20.24
CA LYS A 94 36.62 -19.27 21.57
C LYS A 94 37.41 -20.57 21.64
N VAL A 95 38.69 -20.51 21.29
CA VAL A 95 39.67 -21.45 21.83
C VAL A 95 40.28 -20.76 23.04
N GLU A 96 40.23 -21.42 24.20
CA GLU A 96 40.78 -20.97 25.49
C GLU A 96 39.80 -20.22 26.41
N THR A 97 38.90 -20.97 27.05
CA THR A 97 38.91 -21.13 28.52
C THR A 97 38.04 -22.32 28.93
N THR A 98 38.72 -23.33 29.47
CA THR A 98 38.22 -24.42 30.29
C THR A 98 37.24 -23.92 31.37
N GLN A 99 36.06 -24.54 31.51
CA GLN A 99 35.60 -25.14 32.77
C GLN A 99 34.23 -25.82 32.60
N GLU A 100 34.22 -27.09 32.96
CA GLU A 100 33.05 -27.88 33.32
C GLU A 100 32.32 -27.20 34.49
N GLU A 101 31.00 -27.03 34.40
CA GLU A 101 30.09 -27.33 35.51
C GLU A 101 28.70 -27.62 34.97
N GLU A 102 28.26 -28.84 35.24
CA GLU A 102 26.95 -29.41 35.01
C GLU A 102 25.98 -28.86 36.06
N GLU A 103 24.87 -28.24 35.63
CA GLU A 103 23.62 -28.28 36.39
C GLU A 103 22.45 -28.10 35.40
N GLY A 104 22.25 -29.12 34.57
CA GLY A 104 20.99 -29.27 33.86
C GLY A 104 19.97 -29.71 34.89
N ALA A 105 19.09 -28.81 35.31
CA ALA A 105 17.93 -29.17 36.11
C ALA A 105 17.25 -30.38 35.45
N ASP A 106 17.30 -31.50 36.16
CA ASP A 106 16.76 -32.77 35.68
C ASP A 106 15.27 -32.57 35.39
N ALA A 107 14.82 -33.01 34.21
CA ALA A 107 13.45 -32.76 33.78
C ALA A 107 12.42 -33.32 34.77
N ASP A 108 12.78 -34.36 35.51
CA ASP A 108 11.98 -34.96 36.57
C ASP A 108 11.83 -34.03 37.79
N GLU A 109 12.84 -33.23 38.15
CA GLU A 109 12.78 -32.24 39.23
C GLU A 109 11.79 -31.11 38.89
N VAL A 110 11.80 -30.64 37.64
CA VAL A 110 10.87 -29.61 37.17
C VAL A 110 9.43 -30.15 37.16
N ILE A 111 9.24 -31.40 36.74
CA ILE A 111 7.93 -32.06 36.75
C ILE A 111 7.41 -32.25 38.19
N GLN A 112 8.29 -32.60 39.13
CA GLN A 112 7.95 -32.76 40.54
C GLN A 112 7.54 -31.42 41.17
N ALA A 113 8.30 -30.35 40.94
CA ALA A 113 8.01 -29.01 41.44
C ALA A 113 6.66 -28.48 40.94
N ILE A 114 6.31 -28.75 39.68
CA ILE A 114 5.01 -28.38 39.11
C ILE A 114 3.88 -29.17 39.78
N LYS A 115 4.07 -30.48 40.03
CA LYS A 115 3.06 -31.30 40.73
C LYS A 115 2.80 -30.84 42.15
N ASP A 116 3.85 -30.53 42.90
CA ASP A 116 3.73 -30.09 44.29
C ASP A 116 2.99 -28.75 44.38
N THR A 117 3.31 -27.81 43.46
CA THR A 117 2.60 -26.52 43.34
C THR A 117 1.12 -26.71 43.01
N CYS A 118 0.78 -27.67 42.13
CA CYS A 118 -0.62 -27.94 41.75
C CYS A 118 -1.43 -28.55 42.91
N ASN A 119 -0.82 -29.36 43.78
CA ASN A 119 -1.51 -29.94 44.93
C ASN A 119 -1.81 -28.90 46.02
N GLU A 120 -0.91 -27.94 46.25
CA GLU A 120 -1.14 -26.85 47.20
C GLU A 120 -2.30 -25.92 46.77
N CYS A 121 -2.62 -25.88 45.48
CA CYS A 121 -3.75 -25.09 44.96
C CYS A 121 -5.13 -25.73 45.17
N ILE A 122 -5.20 -26.97 45.69
CA ILE A 122 -6.45 -27.76 45.81
C ILE A 122 -6.91 -27.91 47.29
N GLU A 123 -6.11 -27.48 48.28
CA GLU A 123 -6.58 -27.25 49.66
C GLU A 123 -7.17 -25.84 49.86
#